data_AF-A0A0Q5ZQR3-F1
#
_entry.id   AF-A0A0Q5ZQR3-F1
#
_cell.length_a   1.000
_cell.length_b   1.000
_cell.length_c   1.000
_cell.angle_alpha   90.00
_cell.angle_beta   90.00
_cell.angle_gamma   90.00
#
_symmetry.space_group_name_H-M   'P 1'
#
loop_
_entity.id
_entity.type
_entity.pdbx_description
1 polymer ?
#
loop_
_entity_poly.entity_id
_entity_poly.type
_entity_poly.pdbx_seq_one_letter_code
_entity_poly.pdbx_strand_id
1 'polypeptide(L)' 'MCKPIDIDPLAYLTDVLTKIVKGHPNRDIDQLLPWAYRTQSLKAVA' A
#
# COMPACT_ATOMS: atom_id res chain seq x y z
N MET A 1 -8.49 13.40 -14.95
CA MET A 1 -9.33 12.19 -14.86
C MET A 1 -8.78 11.34 -13.72
N CYS A 2 -9.48 11.24 -12.58
CA CYS A 2 -9.02 10.39 -11.47
C CYS A 2 -9.26 8.92 -11.85
N LYS A 3 -8.23 8.07 -11.84
CA LYS A 3 -8.40 6.62 -12.06
C LYS A 3 -9.10 6.04 -10.82
N PRO A 4 -10.23 5.34 -10.95
CA PRO A 4 -10.79 4.61 -9.82
C PRO A 4 -9.79 3.54 -9.41
N ILE A 5 -9.42 3.58 -8.14
CA ILE A 5 -8.52 2.62 -7.53
C ILE A 5 -9.42 1.59 -6.85
N ASP A 6 -9.44 0.36 -7.39
CA ASP A 6 -10.17 -0.79 -6.83
C ASP A 6 -9.36 -1.40 -5.66
N ILE A 7 -9.10 -0.58 -4.64
CA ILE A 7 -8.32 -0.98 -3.45
C ILE A 7 -9.13 -0.59 -2.23
N ASP A 8 -9.19 -1.51 -1.26
CA ASP A 8 -9.73 -1.21 0.06
C ASP A 8 -8.93 -0.08 0.73
N PRO A 9 -9.53 1.10 1.00
CA PRO A 9 -8.79 2.25 1.50
C PRO A 9 -8.14 2.02 2.87
N LEU A 10 -8.78 1.20 3.71
CA LEU A 10 -8.31 0.93 5.06
C LEU A 10 -7.08 0.02 5.04
N ALA A 11 -7.14 -1.09 4.30
CA ALA A 11 -6.03 -2.02 4.15
C ALA A 11 -4.80 -1.35 3.53
N TYR A 12 -5.01 -0.51 2.51
CA TYR A 12 -3.93 0.28 1.91
C TYR A 12 -3.27 1.21 2.91
N LEU A 13 -4.06 1.99 3.66
CA LEU A 13 -3.51 2.92 4.64
C LEU A 13 -2.76 2.19 5.77
N THR A 14 -3.32 1.09 6.27
CA THR A 14 -2.68 0.29 7.33
C THR A 14 -1.33 -0.29 6.87
N ASP A 15 -1.25 -0.84 5.64
CA ASP A 15 0.00 -1.38 5.10
C ASP A 15 1.05 -0.29 4.86
N VAL A 16 0.64 0.86 4.29
CA VAL A 16 1.52 2.01 4.08
C VAL A 16 2.09 2.52 5.39
N LEU A 17 1.25 2.73 6.41
CA LEU A 17 1.71 3.16 7.73
C LEU A 17 2.64 2.14 8.37
N THR A 18 2.35 0.84 8.23
CA THR A 18 3.22 -0.23 8.73
C THR A 18 4.60 -0.20 8.08
N LYS A 19 4.68 0.01 6.76
CA LYS A 19 5.96 0.13 6.04
C LYS A 19 6.75 1.36 6.47
N ILE A 20 6.09 2.51 6.64
CA ILE A 20 6.72 3.74 7.12
C ILE A 20 7.31 3.54 8.52
N VAL A 21 6.53 2.98 9.46
CA VAL A 21 6.99 2.68 10.83
C VAL A 21 8.17 1.70 10.84
N LYS A 22 8.21 0.75 9.89
CA LYS A 22 9.33 -0.19 9.71
C LYS A 22 10.58 0.42 9.07
N GLY A 23 10.56 1.72 8.75
CA GLY A 23 11.70 2.41 8.18
C GLY A 23 11.76 2.35 6.65
N HIS A 24 10.60 2.35 5.98
CA HIS A 24 10.56 2.43 4.51
C HIS A 24 11.37 3.64 4.01
N PRO A 25 12.36 3.43 3.12
CA PRO A 25 13.22 4.51 2.67
C PRO A 25 12.47 5.49 1.76
N ASN A 26 12.63 6.79 2.00
CA ASN A 26 11.96 7.86 1.24
C ASN A 26 12.21 7.78 -0.28
N ARG A 27 13.39 7.31 -0.70
CA ARG A 27 13.74 7.15 -2.12
C ARG A 27 12.85 6.14 -2.86
N ASP A 28 12.17 5.25 -2.14
CA ASP A 28 11.34 4.19 -2.69
C ASP A 28 9.84 4.47 -2.48
N ILE A 29 9.46 5.73 -2.29
CA ILE A 29 8.07 6.16 -2.02
C ILE A 29 7.10 5.74 -3.13
N ASP A 30 7.57 5.58 -4.37
CA ASP A 30 6.76 5.13 -5.49
C ASP A 30 6.12 3.75 -5.25
N GLN A 31 6.74 2.90 -4.41
CA GLN A 31 6.22 1.59 -4.03
C GLN A 31 5.05 1.67 -3.04
N LEU A 32 4.87 2.80 -2.37
CA LEU A 32 3.75 3.04 -1.44
C LEU A 32 2.52 3.58 -2.17
N LEU A 33 2.64 3.98 -3.43
CA LEU A 33 1.55 4.64 -4.14
C LEU A 33 0.47 3.63 -4.56
N PRO A 34 -0.81 4.06 -4.67
CA PRO A 34 -1.91 3.12 -4.89
C PRO A 34 -1.80 2.33 -6.20
N TRP A 35 -1.18 2.90 -7.24
CA TRP A 35 -0.98 2.19 -8.51
C TRP A 35 0.16 1.17 -8.48
N ALA A 36 1.08 1.28 -7.52
CA ALA A 36 2.15 0.30 -7.28
C ALA A 36 1.69 -0.81 -6.32
N TYR A 37 0.59 -0.59 -5.60
CA TYR A 37 -0.08 -1.54 -4.74
C TYR A 37 -0.80 -2.61 -5.58
N ARG A 38 -0.01 -3.44 -6.28
CA ARG A 38 -0.49 -4.62 -6.99
C ARG A 38 -0.94 -5.62 -5.95
N THR A 39 -2.25 -5.64 -5.69
CA THR A 39 -3.05 -6.62 -4.95
C THR A 39 -2.17 -7.68 -4.30
N GLN A 40 -1.36 -7.27 -3.33
CA GLN A 40 -0.70 -8.21 -2.46
C GLN A 40 -1.82 -8.55 -1.52
N SER A 41 -2.75 -9.36 -2.04
CA SER A 41 -3.88 -9.93 -1.33
C SER A 41 -3.23 -10.44 -0.06
N LEU A 42 -3.44 -9.69 1.02
CA LEU A 42 -2.91 -10.02 2.33
C LEU A 42 -3.35 -11.45 2.52
N LYS A 43 -2.43 -12.40 2.35
CA LYS A 43 -2.72 -13.79 2.63
C LYS A 43 -3.04 -13.75 4.11
N ALA A 44 -4.33 -13.83 4.42
CA ALA A 44 -4.80 -13.92 5.78
C ALA A 44 -3.99 -15.05 6.43
N VAL A 45 -3.16 -14.68 7.40
CA VAL A 45 -2.55 -15.66 8.29
C VAL A 45 -3.72 -16.28 9.04
N ALA A 46 -3.93 -17.57 8.78
CA ALA A 46 -4.87 -18.43 9.47
C ALA A 46 -4.45 -18.66 10.92
#